data_AF-A0A3C1GRA3-F1
#
_entry.id   AF-A0A3C1GRA3-F1
#
_cell.length_a   1.000
_cell.length_b   1.000
_cell.length_c   1.000
_cell.angle_alpha   90.00
_cell.angle_beta   90.00
_cell.angle_gamma   90.00
#
_symmetry.space_group_name_H-M   'P 1'
#
loop_
_entity.id
_entity.type
_entity.pdbx_description
1 polymer ?
#
loop_
_entity_poly.entity_id
_entity_poly.type
_entity_poly.pdbx_seq_one_letter_code
_entity_poly.pdbx_strand_id
1 'polypeptide(L)' 'MPSKAPLTPPLVIGIVAGEVSGDSLGADFMQQMNNLRDDIVWVGVGGPKMQAQG' A
#
# COMPACT_ATOMS: atom_id res chain seq x y z
N MET A 1 15.29 -22.35 18.57
CA MET A 1 14.27 -21.33 18.88
C MET A 1 13.44 -21.12 17.62
N PRO A 2 12.20 -21.62 17.49
CA PRO A 2 11.39 -21.25 16.33
C PRO A 2 11.09 -19.75 16.43
N SER A 3 11.45 -19.02 15.37
CA SER A 3 11.17 -17.59 15.20
C SER A 3 9.66 -17.36 15.30
N LYS A 4 9.27 -16.41 16.15
CA LYS A 4 7.89 -16.00 16.39
C LYS A 4 7.32 -15.48 15.07
N ALA A 5 6.41 -16.22 14.44
CA ALA A 5 5.64 -15.72 13.32
C ALA A 5 4.97 -14.38 13.72
N PRO A 6 4.77 -13.42 12.80
CA PRO A 6 4.11 -12.17 13.12
C PRO A 6 2.75 -12.47 13.76
N LEU A 7 2.48 -11.86 14.91
CA LEU A 7 1.28 -12.13 15.72
C LEU A 7 -0.03 -11.62 15.10
N THR A 8 0.05 -10.97 13.94
CA THR A 8 -1.09 -10.40 13.21
C THR A 8 -0.88 -10.58 11.70
N PRO A 9 -1.92 -11.02 10.95
CA PRO A 9 -1.85 -11.05 9.50
C PRO A 9 -1.68 -9.63 8.94
N PRO A 10 -0.94 -9.47 7.83
CA PRO A 10 -0.70 -8.16 7.21
C PRO A 10 -2.02 -7.53 6.76
N LEU A 11 -2.10 -6.19 6.80
CA LEU A 11 -3.25 -5.51 6.23
C LEU A 11 -3.15 -5.50 4.70
N VAL A 12 -4.11 -6.13 4.03
CA VAL A 12 -4.25 -6.07 2.58
C VAL A 12 -5.23 -4.96 2.19
N ILE A 13 -4.79 -4.01 1.36
CA ILE A 13 -5.64 -2.91 0.86
C ILE A 13 -5.73 -2.98 -0.68
N GLY A 14 -6.97 -3.06 -1.17
CA GLY A 14 -7.28 -2.91 -2.59
C GLY A 14 -7.51 -1.45 -2.97
N ILE A 15 -6.81 -0.94 -4.00
CA ILE A 15 -6.99 0.43 -4.49
C ILE A 15 -6.91 0.50 -6.02
N VAL A 16 -7.74 1.35 -6.64
CA VAL A 16 -7.83 1.51 -8.10
C VAL A 16 -7.85 2.99 -8.47
N ALA A 17 -6.96 3.41 -9.37
CA ALA A 17 -6.95 4.73 -10.00
C ALA A 17 -7.07 4.60 -11.53
N GLY A 18 -8.06 5.29 -12.11
CA GLY A 18 -8.33 5.29 -13.56
C GLY A 18 -7.76 6.49 -14.32
N GLU A 19 -7.20 7.48 -13.62
CA GLU A 19 -6.71 8.74 -14.18
C GLU A 19 -5.52 9.29 -13.38
N VAL A 20 -4.79 10.25 -13.95
CA VAL A 20 -3.55 10.83 -13.38
C VAL A 20 -3.79 11.54 -12.04
N SER A 21 -4.94 12.18 -11.87
CA SER A 21 -5.39 12.75 -10.59
C SER A 21 -5.52 11.65 -9.53
N GLY A 22 -6.16 10.53 -9.87
CA GLY A 22 -6.28 9.36 -9.02
C GLY A 22 -4.92 8.75 -8.63
N ASP A 23 -3.97 8.66 -9.56
CA ASP A 23 -2.60 8.21 -9.28
C ASP A 23 -1.89 9.12 -8.27
N SER A 24 -2.05 10.44 -8.43
CA SER A 24 -1.43 11.41 -7.53
C SER A 24 -2.02 11.38 -6.12
N LEU A 25 -3.35 11.30 -6.00
CA LEU A 25 -4.04 11.22 -4.71
C LEU A 25 -3.79 9.86 -4.03
N GLY A 26 -3.83 8.77 -4.80
CA GLY A 26 -3.59 7.43 -4.31
C GLY A 26 -2.17 7.25 -3.79
N ALA A 27 -1.16 7.82 -4.49
CA ALA A 27 0.23 7.74 -4.05
C ALA A 27 0.48 8.49 -2.73
N ASP A 28 -0.10 9.68 -2.55
CA ASP A 28 0.01 10.42 -1.28
C ASP A 28 -0.64 9.64 -0.12
N PHE A 29 -1.80 9.04 -0.36
CA PHE A 29 -2.45 8.14 0.60
C PHE A 29 -1.57 6.93 0.93
N MET A 30 -1.03 6.23 -0.07
CA MET A 30 -0.18 5.05 0.14
C MET A 30 1.09 5.41 0.90
N GLN A 31 1.72 6.55 0.59
CA GLN A 31 2.90 7.04 1.29
C GLN A 31 2.61 7.29 2.78
N GLN A 32 1.52 7.99 3.09
CA GLN A 32 1.14 8.26 4.48
C GLN A 32 0.80 6.98 5.24
N MET A 33 0.14 6.02 4.59
CA MET A 33 -0.19 4.74 5.18
C MET A 33 1.05 3.88 5.45
N ASN A 34 2.01 3.85 4.53
CA ASN A 34 3.30 3.19 4.71
C ASN A 34 4.10 3.80 5.88
N ASN A 35 3.98 5.12 6.13
CA ASN A 35 4.60 5.75 7.29
C ASN A 35 3.94 5.36 8.63
N LEU A 36 2.69 4.90 8.61
CA LEU A 36 1.94 4.50 9.80
C LEU A 36 2.08 3.01 10.11
N ARG A 37 2.33 2.18 9.08
CA ARG A 37 2.39 0.72 9.19
C ARG A 37 3.35 0.11 8.21
N ASP A 38 4.15 -0.81 8.72
CA ASP A 38 5.14 -1.57 7.96
C ASP A 38 4.59 -2.89 7.37
N ASP A 39 3.32 -3.24 7.67
CA ASP A 39 2.70 -4.53 7.33
C ASP A 39 1.61 -4.45 6.26
N ILE A 40 1.59 -3.37 5.47
CA ILE A 40 0.60 -3.17 4.41
C ILE A 40 1.02 -3.93 3.14
N VAL A 41 0.05 -4.63 2.54
CA VAL A 41 0.17 -5.21 1.20
C VAL A 41 -0.83 -4.53 0.27
N TRP A 42 -0.32 -3.88 -0.76
CA TRP A 42 -1.12 -3.18 -1.76
C TRP A 42 -1.51 -4.11 -2.92
N VAL A 43 -2.77 -4.04 -3.35
CA VAL A 43 -3.27 -4.75 -4.54
C VAL A 43 -4.17 -3.84 -5.36
N GLY A 44 -4.13 -3.95 -6.69
CA GLY A 44 -5.06 -3.26 -7.58
C GLY A 44 -4.40 -2.63 -8.80
N VAL A 45 -4.89 -1.45 -9.21
CA VAL A 45 -4.47 -0.77 -10.44
C VAL A 45 -4.12 0.68 -10.10
N GLY A 46 -2.87 1.07 -10.33
CA GLY A 46 -2.39 2.42 -10.11
C GLY A 46 -1.47 2.87 -11.23
N GLY A 47 -1.28 4.18 -11.34
CA GLY A 47 -0.29 4.76 -12.23
C GLY A 47 1.13 4.69 -11.63
N PRO A 48 2.11 5.33 -12.28
CA PRO A 48 3.50 5.27 -11.86
C PRO A 48 3.76 5.77 -10.43
N LYS A 49 2.99 6.74 -9.92
CA LYS A 49 3.20 7.26 -8.56
C LYS A 49 2.73 6.27 -7.50
N MET A 50 1.58 5.62 -7.70
CA MET A 50 1.10 4.57 -6.81
C MET A 50 2.03 3.35 -6.84
N GLN A 51 2.47 2.93 -8.04
CA GLN A 51 3.43 1.82 -8.18
C GLN A 51 4.76 2.06 -7.46
N ALA A 52 5.17 3.33 -7.29
CA ALA A 52 6.37 3.66 -6.53
C ALA A 52 6.21 3.48 -5.01
N GLN A 53 4.98 3.33 -4.50
CA GLN A 53 4.69 3.12 -3.07
C GLN A 53 4.47 1.66 -2.68
N GLY A 54 4.17 0.76 -3.63
CA GLY A 54 3.98 -0.67 -3.39
C GLY A 54 3.06 -1.37 -4.37
#